data_AF-A0A0J9FNL3-F1
#
_entry.id   AF-A0A0J9FNL3-F1
#
_cell.length_a   1.000
_cell.length_b   1.000
_cell.length_c   1.000
_cell.angle_alpha   90.00
_cell.angle_beta   90.00
_cell.angle_gamma   90.00
#
_symmetry.space_group_name_H-M   'P 1'
#
loop_
_entity.id
_entity.type
_entity.pdbx_description
1 polymer ?
#
loop_
_entity_poly.entity_id
_entity_poly.type
_entity_poly.pdbx_seq_one_letter_code
_entity_poly.pdbx_strand_id
1 'polypeptide(L)' 'MNEFATTANLSESNVCERTLVGVDEAARILHKSKHTIYQWVRRGEIPCYKIGKNLLFRRDELITFIGICRVFIKPN' A
#
# COMPACT_ATOMS: atom_id res chain seq x y z
N MET A 1 43.30 13.95 -14.82
CA MET A 1 42.68 13.49 -13.56
C MET A 1 41.75 14.60 -13.08
N ASN A 2 40.45 14.47 -13.33
CA ASN A 2 39.40 15.15 -12.57
C ASN A 2 38.08 14.43 -12.87
N GLU A 3 37.72 13.52 -11.98
CA GLU A 3 36.46 12.75 -11.99
C GLU A 3 35.32 13.67 -11.55
N PHE A 4 34.76 14.43 -12.49
CA PHE A 4 33.53 15.18 -12.27
C PHE A 4 32.57 14.95 -13.44
N ALA A 5 31.76 13.91 -13.33
CA ALA A 5 30.51 13.79 -14.06
C ALA A 5 29.46 13.16 -13.14
N THR A 6 28.86 14.05 -12.34
CA THR A 6 27.43 14.07 -11.99
C THR A 6 26.77 12.73 -11.69
N THR A 7 26.60 12.48 -10.40
CA THR A 7 25.67 11.56 -9.77
C THR A 7 24.29 11.58 -10.45
N ALA A 8 24.08 10.72 -11.43
CA ALA A 8 22.75 10.37 -11.93
C ALA A 8 22.17 9.21 -11.08
N ASN A 9 22.04 9.43 -9.78
CA ASN A 9 21.12 8.64 -8.95
C ASN A 9 19.73 9.27 -9.09
N LEU A 10 19.13 9.17 -10.28
CA LEU A 10 17.68 9.26 -10.37
C LEU A 10 17.14 7.93 -9.85
N SER A 11 16.61 7.95 -8.64
CA SER A 11 15.93 6.85 -7.98
C SER A 11 14.91 6.17 -8.91
N GLU A 12 15.27 5.02 -9.48
CA GLU A 12 14.34 4.11 -10.16
C GLU A 12 13.35 3.40 -9.20
N SER A 13 13.32 3.81 -7.93
CA SER A 13 12.76 3.03 -6.83
C SER A 13 11.25 3.15 -6.62
N ASN A 14 10.51 4.01 -7.34
CA ASN A 14 9.11 4.31 -6.97
C ASN A 14 8.02 3.71 -7.89
N VAL A 15 8.35 3.05 -9.00
CA VAL A 15 7.31 2.61 -9.95
C VAL A 15 6.33 1.59 -9.32
N CYS A 16 6.80 0.81 -8.35
CA CYS A 16 5.99 -0.20 -7.66
C CYS A 16 4.95 0.41 -6.68
N GLU A 17 5.23 1.58 -6.11
CA GLU A 17 4.50 2.14 -4.97
C GLU A 17 3.12 2.70 -5.36
N ARG A 18 2.99 3.21 -6.59
CA ARG A 18 1.71 3.72 -7.14
C ARG A 18 0.89 2.68 -7.89
N THR A 19 1.29 1.40 -7.83
CA THR A 19 0.58 0.32 -8.53
C THR A 19 -0.80 0.10 -7.90
N LEU A 20 -1.83 0.06 -8.74
CA LEU A 20 -3.16 -0.38 -8.34
C LEU A 20 -3.21 -1.91 -8.27
N VAL A 21 -3.71 -2.42 -7.15
CA VAL A 21 -3.85 -3.84 -6.86
C VAL A 21 -5.31 -4.18 -6.58
N GLY A 22 -5.73 -5.40 -6.93
CA GLY A 22 -7.08 -5.88 -6.64
C GLY A 22 -7.25 -6.30 -5.18
N VAL A 23 -8.48 -6.66 -4.80
CA VAL A 23 -8.82 -7.14 -3.43
C VAL A 23 -7.96 -8.32 -2.99
N ASP A 24 -7.66 -9.25 -3.90
CA ASP A 24 -6.90 -10.47 -3.59
C ASP A 24 -5.45 -10.16 -3.21
N GLU A 25 -4.85 -9.22 -3.91
CA GLU A 25 -3.49 -8.76 -3.63
C GLU A 25 -3.46 -7.87 -2.39
N ALA A 26 -4.44 -6.99 -2.21
CA ALA A 26 -4.59 -6.20 -0.99
C ALA A 26 -4.73 -7.09 0.26
N ALA A 27 -5.50 -8.18 0.15
CA ALA A 27 -5.64 -9.18 1.21
C ALA A 27 -4.30 -9.87 1.55
N ARG A 28 -3.46 -10.17 0.54
CA ARG A 28 -2.11 -10.70 0.74
C ARG A 28 -1.20 -9.70 1.44
N ILE A 29 -1.20 -8.43 1.00
CA ILE A 29 -0.36 -7.36 1.57
C ILE A 29 -0.72 -7.09 3.03
N LEU A 30 -2.01 -6.98 3.33
CA LEU A 30 -2.50 -6.68 4.69
C LEU A 30 -2.53 -7.93 5.59
N HIS A 31 -2.28 -9.12 5.04
CA HIS A 31 -2.45 -10.40 5.71
C HIS A 31 -3.83 -10.54 6.38
N LYS A 32 -4.89 -10.16 5.67
CA LYS A 32 -6.29 -10.25 6.13
C LYS A 32 -7.14 -11.04 5.14
N SER A 33 -8.27 -11.54 5.62
CA SER A 33 -9.23 -12.23 4.74
C SER A 33 -9.89 -11.25 3.78
N LYS A 34 -10.27 -11.71 2.58
CA LYS A 34 -11.04 -10.89 1.61
C LYS A 34 -12.32 -10.34 2.24
N HIS A 35 -12.96 -11.13 3.10
CA HIS A 35 -14.16 -10.72 3.83
C HIS A 35 -13.90 -9.49 4.71
N THR A 36 -12.81 -9.50 5.48
CA THR A 36 -12.40 -8.37 6.32
C THR A 36 -12.12 -7.12 5.48
N ILE A 37 -11.45 -7.28 4.34
CA ILE A 37 -11.22 -6.16 3.41
C ILE A 37 -12.56 -5.57 2.92
N TYR A 38 -13.52 -6.40 2.51
CA TYR A 38 -14.84 -5.91 2.12
C TYR A 38 -15.60 -5.24 3.27
N GLN A 39 -15.46 -5.73 4.50
CA GLN A 39 -16.04 -5.08 5.68
C GLN A 39 -15.43 -3.69 5.91
N TRP A 40 -14.11 -3.55 5.82
CA TRP A 40 -13.43 -2.26 5.94
C TRP A 40 -13.82 -1.29 4.83
N VAL A 41 -13.95 -1.77 3.59
CA VAL A 41 -14.43 -0.94 2.47
C VAL A 41 -15.86 -0.47 2.72
N ARG A 42 -16.75 -1.35 3.19
CA ARG A 42 -18.14 -0.96 3.52
C ARG A 42 -18.21 0.05 4.67
N ARG A 43 -17.27 -0.01 5.61
CA ARG A 43 -17.16 0.93 6.75
C ARG A 43 -16.42 2.23 6.41
N GLY A 44 -15.70 2.27 5.28
CA GLY A 44 -14.87 3.42 4.90
C GLY A 44 -13.56 3.54 5.69
N GLU A 45 -13.08 2.44 6.29
CA GLU A 45 -11.84 2.44 7.10
C GLU A 45 -10.58 2.34 6.23
N ILE A 46 -10.67 1.67 5.08
CA ILE A 46 -9.55 1.43 4.16
C ILE A 46 -9.71 2.28 2.90
N PRO A 47 -8.65 2.98 2.44
CA PRO A 47 -8.71 3.74 1.20
C PRO A 47 -8.88 2.80 0.00
N CYS A 48 -9.86 3.08 -0.85
CA CYS A 48 -10.19 2.24 -2.00
C CYS A 48 -10.66 3.07 -3.19
N TYR A 49 -10.35 2.57 -4.39
CA TYR A 49 -10.77 3.13 -5.67
C TYR A 49 -11.78 2.21 -6.31
N LYS A 50 -12.99 2.72 -6.54
CA LYS A 50 -14.04 1.97 -7.23
C LYS A 50 -14.02 2.31 -8.71
N ILE A 51 -13.66 1.34 -9.54
CA ILE A 51 -13.71 1.46 -11.00
C ILE A 51 -14.76 0.47 -11.53
N GLY A 52 -15.96 0.99 -11.83
CA GLY A 52 -17.10 0.18 -12.21
C GLY A 52 -17.52 -0.79 -11.09
N LYS A 53 -17.41 -2.10 -11.36
CA LYS A 53 -17.67 -3.18 -10.39
C LYS A 53 -16.43 -3.62 -9.61
N ASN A 54 -15.24 -3.17 -10.01
CA ASN A 54 -13.98 -3.59 -9.42
C ASN A 54 -13.55 -2.64 -8.31
N LEU A 55 -13.05 -3.22 -7.22
CA LEU A 55 -12.36 -2.49 -6.16
C LEU A 55 -10.85 -2.64 -6.36
N LEU A 56 -10.19 -1.50 -6.42
CA LEU A 56 -8.75 -1.38 -6.55
C LEU A 56 -8.21 -0.60 -5.36
N PHE A 57 -6.98 -0.90 -5.01
CA PHE A 57 -6.27 -0.30 -3.88
C PHE A 57 -4.92 0.12 -4.38
N ARG A 58 -4.40 1.27 -3.96
CA ARG A 58 -2.99 1.54 -4.23
C ARG A 58 -2.11 0.90 -3.17
N ARG A 59 -0.95 0.42 -3.59
CA ARG A 59 -0.03 -0.27 -2.70
C ARG A 59 0.55 0.64 -1.61
N ASP A 60 0.90 1.87 -1.95
CA ASP A 60 1.36 2.93 -1.03
C ASP A 60 0.37 3.21 0.11
N GLU A 61 -0.91 3.35 -0.22
CA GLU A 61 -1.97 3.59 0.74
C GLU A 61 -2.17 2.40 1.69
N LEU A 62 -2.07 1.16 1.19
CA LEU A 62 -2.14 -0.03 2.03
C LEU A 62 -0.97 -0.09 3.03
N ILE A 63 0.23 0.25 2.60
CA ILE A 63 1.42 0.29 3.48
C ILE A 63 1.25 1.40 4.52
N THR A 64 0.78 2.57 4.10
CA THR A 64 0.48 3.69 5.01
C THR A 64 -0.58 3.29 6.03
N PHE A 65 -1.61 2.55 5.62
CA PHE A 65 -2.65 2.03 6.50
C PHE A 65 -2.09 1.08 7.58
N ILE A 66 -1.17 0.17 7.21
CA ILE A 66 -0.46 -0.67 8.20
C ILE A 66 0.28 0.19 9.22
N GLY A 67 0.93 1.26 8.77
CA GLY A 67 1.60 2.23 9.63
C GLY A 67 0.67 2.89 10.64
N ILE A 68 -0.55 3.26 10.21
CA ILE A 68 -1.59 3.83 11.09
C ILE A 68 -2.07 2.80 12.13
N CYS A 69 -2.23 1.54 11.72
CA CYS A 69 -2.64 0.46 12.63
C CYS A 69 -1.55 0.04 13.63
N ARG A 70 -0.35 0.63 13.57
CA ARG A 70 0.75 0.28 14.47
C ARG A 70 0.43 0.73 15.90
N VAL A 71 0.21 -0.25 16.79
CA VAL A 71 0.04 -0.01 18.23
C VAL A 71 1.29 -0.46 18.97
N PHE A 72 1.73 0.32 19.97
CA PHE A 72 2.80 -0.08 20.88
C PHE A 72 2.24 -1.07 21.91
N ILE A 73 2.62 -2.34 21.79
CA ILE A 73 2.31 -3.36 22.79
C ILE A 73 3.33 -3.21 23.92
N LYS A 74 2.90 -2.86 25.14
CA LYS A 74 3.79 -2.92 26.31
C LYS A 74 4.03 -4.39 26.65
N PRO A 75 5.30 -4.84 26.79
CA PRO A 75 5.57 -6.16 27.32
C PRO A 75 5.08 -6.24 28.78
N ASN A 76 4.45 -7.36 29.12
CA ASN A 76 4.05 -7.72 30.50
C ASN A 76 5.26 -8.29 31.24
#